data_AF-A0A0B6ZBX6-F1
#
_entry.id   AF-A0A0B6ZBX6-F1
#
_cell.length_a   1.000
_cell.length_b   1.000
_cell.length_c   1.000
_cell.angle_alpha   90.00
_cell.angle_beta   90.00
_cell.angle_gamma   90.00
#
_symmetry.space_group_name_H-M   'P 1'
#
loop_
_entity.id
_entity.type
_entity.pdbx_description
1 polymer ?
#
loop_
_entity_poly.entity_id
_entity_poly.type
_entity_poly.pdbx_seq_one_letter_code
_entity_poly.pdbx_strand_id
1 'polypeptide(L)' 'MTAFWRQVGLNYINYSQICARVVRQVLKEPFKTSSAGRDDSVIKTARWEAGKVTKTDGKLIA' A
#
# COMPACT_ATOMS: atom_id res chain seq x y z
N MET A 1 -15.27 13.65 17.88
CA MET A 1 -14.62 12.33 18.04
C MET A 1 -14.20 11.84 16.66
N THR A 2 -12.94 12.01 16.25
CA THR A 2 -12.45 11.55 14.94
C THR A 2 -11.75 10.21 15.09
N ALA A 3 -11.88 9.32 14.11
CA ALA A 3 -11.26 8.01 14.16
C ALA A 3 -9.73 8.13 14.17
N PHE A 4 -9.04 7.34 15.00
CA PHE A 4 -7.58 7.40 15.20
C PHE A 4 -6.78 7.36 13.89
N TRP A 5 -7.15 6.48 12.96
CA TRP A 5 -6.50 6.34 11.66
C TRP A 5 -6.65 7.58 10.76
N ARG A 6 -7.72 8.38 10.94
CA ARG A 6 -7.88 9.67 10.24
C ARG A 6 -6.93 10.74 10.78
N GLN A 7 -6.54 10.66 12.05
CA GLN A 7 -5.63 11.62 12.68
C GLN A 7 -4.20 11.47 12.16
N VAL A 8 -3.78 10.25 11.82
CA VAL A 8 -2.47 9.94 11.21
C VAL A 8 -2.48 10.00 9.67
N GLY A 9 -3.50 10.59 9.06
CA GLY A 9 -3.57 10.79 7.61
C GLY A 9 -3.82 9.51 6.80
N LEU A 10 -4.23 8.40 7.43
CA LEU A 10 -4.61 7.19 6.70
C LEU A 10 -5.99 7.36 6.07
N ASN A 11 -6.09 7.01 4.79
CA ASN A 11 -7.39 6.81 4.16
C ASN A 11 -7.99 5.46 4.60
N TYR A 12 -9.32 5.35 4.54
CA TYR A 12 -10.06 4.14 4.89
C TYR A 12 -9.54 2.89 4.14
N ILE A 13 -9.23 3.04 2.85
CA ILE A 13 -8.71 1.95 2.02
C ILE A 13 -7.37 1.44 2.56
N ASN A 14 -6.45 2.35 2.91
CA ASN A 14 -5.14 1.96 3.43
C ASN A 14 -5.29 1.28 4.80
N TYR A 15 -6.17 1.82 5.66
CA TYR A 15 -6.46 1.22 6.96
C TYR A 15 -6.99 -0.22 6.82
N SER A 16 -8.02 -0.45 6.00
CA SER A 16 -8.61 -1.77 5.82
C SER A 16 -7.64 -2.78 5.18
N GLN A 17 -6.79 -2.32 4.27
CA GLN A 17 -5.72 -3.14 3.68
C GLN A 17 -4.70 -3.61 4.73
N ILE A 18 -4.28 -2.73 5.64
CA ILE A 18 -3.35 -3.09 6.73
C ILE A 18 -4.00 -4.13 7.64
N CYS A 19 -5.25 -3.93 8.05
CA CYS A 19 -5.98 -4.90 8.86
C CYS A 19 -6.09 -6.26 8.16
N ALA A 20 -6.42 -6.27 6.86
CA ALA A 20 -6.53 -7.50 6.08
C ALA A 20 -5.20 -8.26 6.00
N ARG A 21 -4.07 -7.55 5.86
CA ARG A 21 -2.73 -8.15 5.86
C ARG A 21 -2.42 -8.83 7.20
N VAL A 22 -2.65 -8.13 8.31
CA VAL A 22 -2.43 -8.68 9.66
C VAL A 22 -3.28 -9.94 9.87
N VAL A 23 -4.54 -9.92 9.44
CA VAL A 23 -5.43 -11.09 9.53
C VAL A 23 -4.85 -12.27 8.75
N ARG A 24 -4.34 -12.07 7.53
CA ARG A 24 -3.73 -13.16 6.73
C ARG A 24 -2.49 -13.77 7.38
N GLN A 25 -1.70 -12.99 8.10
CA GLN A 25 -0.47 -13.45 8.74
C GLN A 25 -0.71 -14.40 9.93
N VAL A 26 -1.86 -14.27 10.59
CA VAL A 26 -2.24 -15.08 11.76
C VAL A 26 -3.03 -16.35 11.40
N LEU A 27 -3.31 -16.59 10.11
CA LEU A 27 -3.95 -17.84 9.68
C LEU A 27 -3.00 -19.04 9.85
N LYS A 28 -3.61 -20.21 10.11
CA LYS A 28 -2.90 -21.49 10.15
C LYS A 28 -2.55 -21.98 8.74
N GLU A 29 -1.44 -22.70 8.60
CA GLU A 29 -1.11 -23.39 7.34
C GLU A 29 -2.17 -24.44 7.02
N PRO A 30 -2.58 -24.61 5.73
CA PRO A 30 -2.00 -24.07 4.50
C PRO A 30 -2.62 -22.74 4.01
N PHE A 31 -3.59 -22.18 4.74
CA PHE A 31 -4.37 -21.03 4.30
C PHE A 31 -3.56 -19.74 4.23
N LYS A 32 -2.52 -19.65 5.07
CA LYS A 32 -1.54 -18.56 5.04
C LYS A 32 -0.78 -18.53 3.72
N THR A 33 -0.26 -19.68 3.28
CA THR A 33 0.45 -19.82 2.00
C THR A 33 -0.45 -19.45 0.81
N SER A 34 -1.71 -19.91 0.80
CA SER A 34 -2.68 -19.55 -0.26
C SER A 34 -3.01 -18.05 -0.29
N SER A 35 -3.00 -17.39 0.87
CA SER A 35 -3.35 -15.97 1.00
C SER A 35 -2.18 -15.01 0.73
N ALA A 36 -0.94 -15.51 0.72
CA ALA A 36 0.27 -14.70 0.55
C ALA A 36 0.32 -13.94 -0.79
N GLY A 37 -0.22 -14.52 -1.87
CA GLY A 37 -0.26 -13.88 -3.18
C GLY A 37 -1.15 -12.62 -3.26
N ARG A 38 -1.96 -12.34 -2.23
CA ARG A 38 -2.81 -11.13 -2.18
C ARG A 38 -2.07 -9.91 -1.61
N ASP A 39 -0.91 -10.09 -0.98
CA ASP A 39 -0.16 -9.00 -0.38
C ASP A 39 0.80 -8.31 -1.36
N ASP A 40 1.09 -8.96 -2.49
CA ASP A 40 1.91 -8.41 -3.57
C ASP A 40 1.10 -7.45 -4.43
N SER A 41 1.49 -6.17 -4.46
CA SER A 41 0.92 -5.16 -5.35
C SER A 41 2.05 -4.35 -5.97
N VAL A 42 2.44 -4.72 -7.19
CA VAL A 42 3.48 -4.01 -7.96
C VAL A 42 2.80 -2.91 -8.78
N ILE A 43 2.60 -1.73 -8.17
CA ILE A 43 2.06 -0.56 -8.87
C ILE A 43 3.21 0.40 -9.14
N LYS A 44 3.49 0.67 -10.42
CA LYS A 44 4.43 1.71 -10.83
C LYS A 44 3.68 3.02 -11.01
N THR A 45 3.92 4.00 -10.14
CA THR A 45 3.34 5.33 -10.28
C THR A 45 4.30 6.25 -11.04
N ALA A 46 3.81 6.85 -12.12
CA ALA A 46 4.52 7.87 -12.88
C ALA A 46 3.76 9.20 -12.74
N ARG A 47 4.42 10.24 -12.23
CA ARG A 47 3.86 11.58 -12.18
C ARG A 47 4.19 12.29 -13.50
N TRP A 48 3.18 12.82 -14.17
CA TRP A 48 3.31 13.53 -15.44
C TRP A 48 3.04 15.02 -15.22
N GLU A 49 3.96 15.88 -15.65
CA GLU A 49 3.75 17.33 -15.70
C GLU A 49 4.22 17.87 -17.05
N ALA A 50 3.42 18.74 -17.67
CA ALA A 50 3.72 19.38 -18.96
C ALA A 50 4.19 18.42 -20.08
N GLY A 51 3.60 17.21 -20.15
CA GLY A 51 3.88 16.22 -21.21
C GLY A 51 5.17 15.40 -21.02
N LYS A 52 5.88 15.55 -19.89
CA LYS A 52 7.05 14.73 -19.54
C LYS A 52 6.82 14.05 -18.19
N VAL A 53 7.43 12.88 -17.99
CA VAL A 53 7.39 12.18 -16.71
C VAL A 53 8.32 12.92 -15.74
N THR A 54 7.75 13.63 -14.78
CA THR A 54 8.51 14.32 -13.74
C THR A 54 8.81 13.34 -12.63
N LYS A 55 10.06 12.86 -12.60
CA LYS A 55 10.76 12.14 -11.53
C LYS A 55 9.90 11.15 -10.74
N THR A 56 9.91 9.88 -11.18
CA THR A 56 9.55 8.75 -10.32
C THR A 56 10.68 8.53 -9.30
N ASP A 57 10.35 8.74 -8.02
CA ASP A 57 11.10 8.40 -6.80
C ASP A 57 12.60 8.76 -6.73
N GLY A 58 12.89 9.78 -5.90
CA GLY A 58 14.04 9.74 -5.01
C GLY A 58 15.45 9.98 -5.54
N LYS A 59 15.75 9.96 -6.85
CA LYS A 59 17.10 10.31 -7.35
C LYS A 59 17.14 11.66 -8.08
N LEU A 60 17.94 12.58 -7.55
CA LEU A 60 18.42 13.77 -8.23
C LEU A 60 19.43 13.30 -9.29
N ILE A 61 19.21 13.66 -10.56
CA ILE A 61 20.27 13.65 -11.56
C ILE A 61 20.62 15.12 -11.83
N ALA A 62 21.92 15.36 -11.86
CA ALA A 62 22.59 16.67 -11.88
C ALA A 62 22.08 17.61 -12.97
#